data_AF-A0A9P6ECG1-F1
#
_entry.id   AF-A0A9P6ECG1-F1
#
_cell.length_a   1.000
_cell.length_b   1.000
_cell.length_c   1.000
_cell.angle_alpha   90.00
_cell.angle_beta   90.00
_cell.angle_gamma   90.00
#
_symmetry.space_group_name_H-M   'P 1'
#
loop_
_entity.id
_entity.type
_entity.pdbx_description
1 polymer ?
#
loop_
_entity_poly.entity_id
_entity_poly.type
_entity_poly.pdbx_seq_one_letter_code
_entity_poly.pdbx_strand_id
1 'polypeptide(L)'
;MTWSRLILLLAATSSTLAFSGTYPVIAWSTYHSAVLESLPERLDSSFHKGSLLKHLAESESLCEHEAVVIVNQPGLHAADLRSLSPRAHISHSISSAPSSRQYPYVSNNPNYEHITFINRLAEQCRSAVIHHSFGGDLVIPSGYSSYVVSLSMPSLVLSGKERIESLNDHDRLLAAELSSLADLFPNHLIFLSGSPSPMTKRQEDDHPARPILDLAGGNLPFNTYANSTLPVGGILKKYQLLTPALISSLLVSIFVLLPLIFVGVKALSSIQSPIRLDTTKGVSQDRKNQ
;
A
#
# COMPACT_ATOMS: atom_id res chain seq x y z
N MET A 1 11.56 -36.57 -11.11
CA MET A 1 12.02 -35.70 -9.99
C MET A 1 12.20 -34.23 -10.36
N THR A 2 11.62 -33.72 -11.46
CA THR A 2 11.81 -32.33 -11.92
C THR A 2 10.58 -31.43 -11.76
N TRP A 3 9.39 -32.00 -11.53
CA TRP A 3 8.14 -31.22 -11.37
C TRP A 3 7.98 -30.55 -10.01
N SER A 4 8.52 -31.15 -8.93
CA SER A 4 8.40 -30.57 -7.59
C SER A 4 9.17 -29.24 -7.43
N ARG A 5 10.17 -28.97 -8.28
CA ARG A 5 10.92 -27.71 -8.26
C ARG A 5 10.22 -26.59 -9.02
N LEU A 6 9.36 -26.91 -9.98
CA LEU A 6 8.63 -25.91 -10.77
C LEU A 6 7.46 -25.30 -9.97
N ILE A 7 6.79 -26.12 -9.14
CA ILE A 7 5.67 -25.68 -8.29
C ILE A 7 6.14 -24.70 -7.19
N LEU A 8 7.38 -24.85 -6.70
CA LEU A 8 7.94 -23.94 -5.69
C LEU A 8 8.24 -22.54 -6.23
N LEU A 9 8.51 -22.41 -7.53
CA LEU A 9 8.80 -21.13 -8.19
C LEU A 9 7.54 -20.30 -8.48
N LEU A 10 6.39 -20.93 -8.71
CA LEU A 10 5.11 -20.22 -8.93
C LEU A 10 4.46 -19.70 -7.65
N ALA A 11 4.82 -20.23 -6.47
CA ALA A 11 4.28 -19.74 -5.19
C ALA A 11 4.95 -18.43 -4.70
N ALA A 12 6.10 -18.05 -5.27
CA ALA A 12 6.87 -16.89 -4.82
C ALA A 12 6.46 -15.55 -5.47
N THR A 13 5.60 -15.55 -6.49
CA THR A 13 5.26 -14.33 -7.25
C THR A 13 4.10 -13.52 -6.67
N SER A 14 3.49 -13.96 -5.56
CA SER A 14 2.32 -13.27 -4.96
C SER A 14 2.67 -12.25 -3.87
N SER A 15 3.94 -12.05 -3.54
CA SER A 15 4.35 -11.27 -2.36
C SER A 15 4.67 -9.79 -2.62
N THR A 16 4.52 -9.27 -3.85
CA THR A 16 4.99 -7.91 -4.20
C THR A 16 3.90 -6.83 -4.17
N LEU A 17 2.63 -7.16 -3.96
CA LEU A 17 1.53 -6.18 -3.95
C LEU A 17 1.14 -5.66 -2.56
N ALA A 18 1.76 -6.14 -1.48
CA ALA A 18 1.30 -5.88 -0.11
C ALA A 18 1.56 -4.44 0.41
N PHE A 19 2.33 -3.61 -0.30
CA PHE A 19 2.76 -2.30 0.20
C PHE A 19 2.36 -1.10 -0.69
N SER A 20 1.63 -1.36 -1.78
CA SER A 20 1.13 -0.29 -2.64
C SER A 20 0.14 0.61 -1.88
N GLY A 21 0.29 1.93 -1.96
CA GLY A 21 -0.58 2.90 -1.27
C GLY A 21 -0.31 3.09 0.23
N THR A 22 0.82 2.60 0.73
CA THR A 22 1.27 2.84 2.11
C THR A 22 2.39 3.87 2.17
N TYR A 23 2.38 4.71 3.21
CA TYR A 23 3.36 5.76 3.42
C TYR A 23 3.89 5.72 4.85
N PRO A 24 5.17 6.08 5.05
CA PRO A 24 5.72 6.14 6.39
C PRO A 24 5.17 7.34 7.16
N VAL A 25 4.98 7.15 8.46
CA VAL A 25 4.73 8.21 9.45
C VAL A 25 5.79 8.06 10.54
N ILE A 26 6.55 9.12 10.78
CA ILE A 26 7.56 9.18 11.82
C ILE A 26 7.26 10.39 12.68
N ALA A 27 7.36 10.22 13.99
CA ALA A 27 7.19 11.28 14.94
C ALA A 27 8.30 11.24 15.98
N TRP A 28 8.86 12.39 16.33
CA TRP A 28 9.86 12.50 17.39
C TRP A 28 9.79 13.87 18.05
N SER A 29 10.16 13.93 19.33
CA SER A 29 10.22 15.19 20.08
C SER A 29 11.60 15.41 20.67
N THR A 30 11.95 16.68 20.89
CA THR A 30 13.14 17.07 21.66
C THR A 30 13.00 16.82 23.16
N TYR A 31 11.76 16.68 23.66
CA TYR A 31 11.45 16.39 25.06
C TYR A 31 10.61 15.12 25.20
N HIS A 32 10.40 14.70 26.45
CA HIS A 32 9.51 13.60 26.75
C HIS A 32 8.07 13.93 26.33
N SER A 33 7.48 13.07 25.49
CA SER A 33 6.14 13.30 24.94
C SER A 33 5.20 12.16 25.31
N ALA A 34 4.30 12.41 26.27
CA ALA A 34 3.30 11.43 26.71
C ALA A 34 2.41 10.94 25.56
N VAL A 35 2.15 11.81 24.57
CA VAL A 35 1.44 11.46 23.32
C VAL A 35 2.14 10.32 22.60
N LEU A 36 3.45 10.44 22.36
CA LEU A 36 4.21 9.45 21.61
C LEU A 36 4.32 8.12 22.38
N GLU A 37 4.40 8.18 23.70
CA GLU A 37 4.45 6.98 24.54
C GLU A 37 3.11 6.24 24.56
N SER A 38 1.99 6.97 24.54
CA SER A 38 0.64 6.41 24.51
C SER A 38 0.30 5.70 23.20
N LEU A 39 1.02 6.01 22.11
CA LEU A 39 0.80 5.38 20.82
C LEU A 39 1.25 3.91 20.83
N PRO A 40 0.52 3.01 20.14
CA PRO A 40 0.86 1.60 20.07
C PRO A 40 2.19 1.39 19.35
N GLU A 41 3.00 0.42 19.80
CA GLU A 41 4.29 0.11 19.15
C GLU A 41 4.13 -0.37 17.70
N ARG A 42 2.99 -0.99 17.38
CA ARG A 42 2.66 -1.50 16.06
C ARG A 42 1.23 -1.16 15.72
N LEU A 43 1.00 -0.84 14.45
CA LEU A 43 -0.33 -0.61 13.92
C LEU A 43 -0.84 -1.87 13.26
N ASP A 44 -2.08 -2.23 13.57
CA ASP A 44 -2.78 -3.29 12.86
C ASP A 44 -3.11 -2.86 11.41
N SER A 45 -3.36 -3.82 10.54
CA SER A 45 -3.68 -3.55 9.12
C SER A 45 -4.95 -2.73 8.90
N SER A 46 -5.84 -2.67 9.89
CA SER A 46 -7.03 -1.82 9.91
C SER A 46 -6.75 -0.36 10.30
N PHE A 47 -5.53 -0.05 10.75
CA PHE A 47 -5.17 1.28 11.19
C PHE A 47 -4.74 2.14 9.99
N HIS A 48 -5.58 3.12 9.65
CA HIS A 48 -5.31 4.07 8.58
C HIS A 48 -4.66 5.34 9.15
N LYS A 49 -3.92 6.07 8.28
CA LYS A 49 -3.27 7.34 8.63
C LYS A 49 -4.23 8.34 9.27
N GLY A 50 -5.47 8.43 8.75
CA GLY A 50 -6.50 9.30 9.29
C GLY A 50 -6.94 8.94 10.72
N SER A 51 -6.97 7.65 11.09
CA SER A 51 -7.31 7.21 12.44
C SER A 51 -6.19 7.56 13.44
N LEU A 52 -4.93 7.38 13.02
CA LEU A 52 -3.77 7.78 13.82
C LEU A 52 -3.72 9.28 14.06
N LEU A 53 -3.89 10.07 13.00
CA LEU A 53 -3.92 11.53 13.11
C LEU A 53 -5.13 12.04 13.89
N LYS A 54 -6.28 11.35 13.79
CA LYS A 54 -7.46 11.68 14.61
C LYS A 54 -7.19 11.42 16.09
N HIS A 55 -6.65 10.26 16.44
CA HIS A 55 -6.31 9.94 17.83
C HIS A 55 -5.28 10.93 18.39
N LEU A 56 -4.28 11.29 17.58
CA LEU A 56 -3.31 12.31 17.92
C LEU A 56 -3.98 13.65 18.17
N ALA A 57 -4.78 14.12 17.21
CA ALA A 57 -5.51 15.37 17.33
C ALA A 57 -6.31 15.40 18.62
N GLU A 58 -7.07 14.36 18.97
CA GLU A 58 -7.89 14.26 20.18
C GLU A 58 -7.10 14.25 21.51
N SER A 59 -5.77 14.08 21.49
CA SER A 59 -4.97 14.08 22.73
C SER A 59 -4.59 15.50 23.17
N GLU A 60 -4.91 15.85 24.43
CA GLU A 60 -4.57 17.16 25.00
C GLU A 60 -3.06 17.34 25.22
N SER A 61 -2.32 16.24 25.43
CA SER A 61 -0.88 16.27 25.65
C SER A 61 -0.06 16.71 24.43
N LEU A 62 -0.67 16.81 23.24
CA LEU A 62 -0.02 17.48 22.10
C LEU A 62 0.18 18.96 22.36
N CYS A 63 -0.77 19.59 23.05
CA CYS A 63 -0.78 21.03 23.29
C CYS A 63 0.21 21.48 24.38
N GLU A 64 0.90 20.54 25.03
CA GLU A 64 2.00 20.81 25.96
C GLU A 64 3.29 21.24 25.25
N HIS A 65 3.39 20.97 23.94
CA HIS A 65 4.54 21.39 23.13
C HIS A 65 4.35 22.84 22.66
N GLU A 66 5.44 23.60 22.61
CA GLU A 66 5.42 24.98 22.13
C GLU A 66 5.19 25.04 20.61
N ALA A 67 5.76 24.07 19.88
CA ALA A 67 5.52 23.92 18.46
C ALA A 67 5.29 22.47 18.04
N VAL A 68 4.29 22.26 17.20
CA VAL A 68 4.08 20.99 16.47
C VAL A 68 4.40 21.22 15.00
N VAL A 69 5.53 20.67 14.56
CA VAL A 69 6.03 20.78 13.19
C VAL A 69 5.55 19.58 12.39
N ILE A 70 4.77 19.83 11.35
CA ILE A 70 4.20 18.80 10.50
C ILE A 70 4.86 18.91 9.13
N VAL A 71 5.62 17.88 8.76
CA VAL A 71 6.38 17.79 7.52
C VAL A 71 5.72 16.79 6.59
N ASN A 72 5.26 17.25 5.44
CA ASN A 72 4.74 16.39 4.38
C ASN A 72 5.78 16.21 3.28
N GLN A 73 6.15 14.97 2.98
CA GLN A 73 7.10 14.62 1.93
C GLN A 73 6.46 13.76 0.83
N PRO A 74 6.01 14.36 -0.28
CA PRO A 74 5.36 13.63 -1.35
C PRO A 74 6.30 12.61 -2.01
N GLY A 75 5.85 11.37 -2.12
CA GLY A 75 6.61 10.26 -2.69
C GLY A 75 7.56 9.57 -1.72
N LEU A 76 7.66 9.98 -0.45
CA LEU A 76 8.49 9.28 0.55
C LEU A 76 7.95 7.87 0.84
N HIS A 77 8.84 6.88 0.86
CA HIS A 77 8.51 5.47 1.12
C HIS A 77 9.38 4.89 2.25
N ALA A 78 8.91 3.83 2.90
CA ALA A 78 9.65 3.13 3.97
C ALA A 78 11.04 2.65 3.54
N ALA A 79 11.20 2.30 2.25
CA ALA A 79 12.48 1.86 1.70
C ALA A 79 13.53 2.99 1.72
N ASP A 80 13.10 4.24 1.50
CA ASP A 80 13.98 5.40 1.48
C ASP A 80 14.55 5.64 2.88
N LEU A 81 13.69 5.60 3.88
CA LEU A 81 14.07 5.80 5.28
C LEU A 81 15.04 4.71 5.78
N ARG A 82 14.88 3.47 5.31
CA ARG A 82 15.84 2.38 5.61
C ARG A 82 17.16 2.53 4.89
N SER A 83 17.16 3.20 3.73
CA SER A 83 18.37 3.45 2.94
C SER A 83 19.13 4.71 3.37
N LEU A 84 18.55 5.52 4.26
CA LEU A 84 19.21 6.70 4.81
C LEU A 84 20.49 6.31 5.53
N SER A 85 21.52 7.13 5.35
CA SER A 85 22.75 7.00 6.12
C SER A 85 22.45 7.17 7.61
N PRO A 86 23.13 6.41 8.51
CA PRO A 86 23.06 6.68 9.95
C PRO A 86 23.56 8.09 10.32
N ARG A 87 24.33 8.73 9.43
CA ARG A 87 24.81 10.11 9.60
C ARG A 87 23.85 11.16 9.03
N ALA A 88 22.76 10.75 8.38
CA ALA A 88 21.71 11.66 7.95
C ALA A 88 21.08 12.34 9.17
N HIS A 89 20.69 13.60 9.02
CA HIS A 89 20.18 14.39 10.13
C HIS A 89 18.90 13.77 10.70
N ILE A 90 17.95 13.37 9.84
CA ILE A 90 16.71 12.71 10.25
C ILE A 90 17.01 11.44 11.06
N SER A 91 17.90 10.58 10.56
CA SER A 91 18.29 9.34 11.25
C SER A 91 18.89 9.63 12.64
N HIS A 92 19.73 10.66 12.74
CA HIS A 92 20.30 11.07 14.01
C HIS A 92 19.22 11.66 14.94
N SER A 93 18.38 12.58 14.48
CA SER A 93 17.34 13.22 15.29
C SER A 93 16.36 12.20 15.88
N ILE A 94 15.96 11.19 15.09
CA ILE A 94 15.06 10.14 15.56
C ILE A 94 15.72 9.25 16.62
N SER A 95 17.01 8.93 16.45
CA SER A 95 17.74 8.04 17.36
C SER A 95 18.20 8.72 18.65
N SER A 96 18.43 10.04 18.62
CA SER A 96 18.79 10.82 19.81
C SER A 96 17.60 11.45 20.53
N ALA A 97 16.39 11.40 19.93
CA ALA A 97 15.19 11.94 20.55
C ALA A 97 14.77 11.13 21.80
N PRO A 98 14.39 11.79 22.91
CA PRO A 98 13.86 11.11 24.10
C PRO A 98 12.62 10.27 23.82
N SER A 99 11.74 10.75 22.95
CA SER A 99 10.52 10.05 22.54
C SER A 99 10.41 10.04 21.01
N SER A 100 10.33 8.84 20.42
CA SER A 100 10.12 8.68 18.98
C SER A 100 9.25 7.46 18.64
N ARG A 101 8.48 7.58 17.55
CA ARG A 101 7.61 6.53 17.00
C ARG A 101 7.73 6.48 15.49
N GLN A 102 7.78 5.27 14.95
CA GLN A 102 7.96 5.03 13.53
C GLN A 102 6.97 3.98 13.03
N TYR A 103 6.17 4.36 12.04
CA TYR A 103 5.23 3.47 11.36
C TYR A 103 5.58 3.45 9.88
N PRO A 104 6.36 2.46 9.41
CA PRO A 104 6.85 2.43 8.04
C PRO A 104 5.73 2.30 7.00
N TYR A 105 4.65 1.59 7.35
CA TYR A 105 3.58 1.24 6.43
C TYR A 105 2.23 1.66 7.01
N VAL A 106 1.79 2.87 6.66
CA VAL A 106 0.47 3.37 7.04
C VAL A 106 -0.36 3.58 5.78
N SER A 107 -1.51 2.91 5.71
CA SER A 107 -2.43 3.03 4.58
C SER A 107 -3.00 4.44 4.49
N ASN A 108 -2.97 5.01 3.29
CA ASN A 108 -3.59 6.31 3.04
C ASN A 108 -5.11 6.20 2.99
N ASN A 109 -5.81 7.20 3.52
CA ASN A 109 -7.24 7.34 3.33
C ASN A 109 -7.47 8.48 2.31
N PRO A 110 -8.03 8.21 1.11
CA PRO A 110 -8.21 9.24 0.08
C PRO A 110 -9.16 10.37 0.51
N ASN A 111 -10.01 10.12 1.51
CA ASN A 111 -10.94 11.11 2.05
C ASN A 111 -10.30 11.97 3.16
N TYR A 112 -9.05 11.71 3.53
CA TYR A 112 -8.38 12.40 4.62
C TYR A 112 -7.33 13.38 4.09
N GLU A 113 -7.62 14.67 4.23
CA GLU A 113 -6.76 15.74 3.76
C GLU A 113 -5.87 16.27 4.90
N HIS A 114 -4.57 16.39 4.64
CA HIS A 114 -3.56 16.82 5.61
C HIS A 114 -3.88 18.18 6.26
N ILE A 115 -4.48 19.09 5.50
CA ILE A 115 -4.89 20.42 5.95
C ILE A 115 -5.97 20.34 7.05
N THR A 116 -6.89 19.38 6.93
CA THR A 116 -7.96 19.20 7.93
C THR A 116 -7.42 18.77 9.29
N PHE A 117 -6.33 17.99 9.32
CA PHE A 117 -5.64 17.63 10.56
C PHE A 117 -4.98 18.85 11.20
N ILE A 118 -4.24 19.64 10.41
CA ILE A 118 -3.56 20.86 10.89
C ILE A 118 -4.57 21.82 11.53
N ASN A 119 -5.70 22.06 10.86
CA ASN A 119 -6.73 22.98 11.37
C ASN A 119 -7.37 22.45 12.66
N ARG A 120 -7.71 21.16 12.73
CA ARG A 120 -8.28 20.57 13.95
C ARG A 120 -7.31 20.63 15.12
N LEU A 121 -6.03 20.36 14.87
CA LEU A 121 -5.00 20.44 15.90
C LEU A 121 -4.85 21.87 16.42
N ALA A 122 -4.82 22.84 15.51
CA ALA A 122 -4.73 24.26 15.87
C ALA A 122 -5.95 24.75 16.65
N GLU A 123 -7.16 24.34 16.26
CA GLU A 123 -8.40 24.64 17.00
C GLU A 123 -8.38 24.05 18.41
N GLN A 124 -7.94 22.80 18.53
CA GLN A 124 -7.90 22.11 19.82
C GLN A 124 -6.86 22.71 20.77
N CYS A 125 -5.65 22.99 20.27
CA CYS A 125 -4.57 23.55 21.07
C CYS A 125 -4.63 25.08 21.20
N ARG A 126 -5.61 25.74 20.57
CA ARG A 126 -5.70 27.21 20.44
C ARG A 126 -4.40 27.81 19.91
N SER A 127 -3.81 27.12 18.93
CA SER A 127 -2.53 27.47 18.33
C SER A 127 -2.73 28.24 17.03
N ALA A 128 -1.74 29.05 16.64
CA ALA A 128 -1.70 29.60 15.31
C ALA A 128 -1.11 28.60 14.30
N VAL A 129 -1.71 28.52 13.11
CA VAL A 129 -1.15 27.75 11.99
C VAL A 129 -0.19 28.62 11.20
N ILE A 130 1.03 28.14 11.00
CA ILE A 130 2.05 28.79 10.18
C ILE A 130 2.36 27.86 9.00
N HIS A 131 2.09 28.32 7.79
CA HIS A 131 2.53 27.62 6.58
C HIS A 131 3.90 28.15 6.20
N HIS A 132 4.94 27.33 6.36
CA HIS A 132 6.31 27.71 6.07
C HIS A 132 6.84 26.98 4.84
N SER A 133 7.46 27.76 3.96
CA SER A 133 8.15 27.25 2.77
C SER A 133 9.65 27.40 2.97
N PHE A 134 10.41 26.40 2.55
CA PHE A 134 11.87 26.37 2.64
C PHE A 134 12.51 27.64 2.07
N GLY A 135 13.42 28.24 2.84
CA GLY A 135 14.17 29.45 2.45
C GLY A 135 13.43 30.79 2.61
N GLY A 136 12.23 30.79 3.19
CA GLY A 136 11.53 32.01 3.61
C GLY A 136 11.84 32.38 5.07
N ASP A 137 11.54 33.62 5.46
CA ASP A 137 11.57 33.99 6.88
C ASP A 137 10.29 33.51 7.58
N LEU A 138 10.45 32.89 8.75
CA LEU A 138 9.33 32.45 9.57
C LEU A 138 8.69 33.65 10.27
N VAL A 139 7.49 34.05 9.84
CA VAL A 139 6.72 35.11 10.50
C VAL A 139 5.86 34.50 11.59
N ILE A 140 6.23 34.73 12.84
CA ILE A 140 5.50 34.22 14.00
C ILE A 140 4.41 35.23 14.39
N PRO A 141 3.12 34.84 14.36
CA PRO A 141 2.07 35.69 14.88
C PRO A 141 2.18 35.79 16.40
N SER A 142 2.15 37.02 16.93
CA SER A 142 2.17 37.27 18.37
C SER A 142 0.81 36.96 19.00
N GLY A 143 0.82 36.52 20.26
CA GLY A 143 -0.40 36.29 21.06
C GLY A 143 -0.84 34.84 21.22
N TYR A 144 -0.05 33.87 20.76
CA TYR A 144 -0.32 32.45 20.93
C TYR A 144 0.78 31.80 21.80
N SER A 145 0.40 30.81 22.61
CA SER A 145 1.33 30.05 23.45
C SER A 145 1.89 28.81 22.76
N SER A 146 1.28 28.41 21.64
CA SER A 146 1.66 27.24 20.87
C SER A 146 1.42 27.45 19.38
N TYR A 147 2.21 26.77 18.56
CA TYR A 147 2.23 26.96 17.11
C TYR A 147 2.16 25.62 16.38
N VAL A 148 1.41 25.58 15.28
CA VAL A 148 1.40 24.43 14.37
C VAL A 148 2.07 24.85 13.07
N VAL A 149 3.26 24.32 12.81
CA VAL A 149 4.07 24.69 11.64
C VAL A 149 3.92 23.62 10.57
N SER A 150 3.39 24.00 9.41
CA SER A 150 3.22 23.10 8.26
C SER A 150 4.35 23.31 7.25
N LEU A 151 5.17 22.28 7.05
CA LEU A 151 6.27 22.23 6.09
C LEU A 151 5.93 21.30 4.92
N SER A 152 6.06 21.78 3.69
CA SER A 152 5.85 20.98 2.48
C SER A 152 7.17 20.75 1.74
N MET A 153 7.65 19.52 1.74
CA MET A 153 8.87 19.14 1.02
C MET A 153 8.62 18.97 -0.49
N PRO A 154 9.66 19.12 -1.33
CA PRO A 154 9.59 18.73 -2.74
C PRO A 154 9.32 17.24 -2.92
N SER A 155 8.71 16.86 -4.05
CA SER A 155 8.34 15.46 -4.31
C SER A 155 9.52 14.60 -4.75
N LEU A 156 9.63 13.40 -4.18
CA LEU A 156 10.55 12.35 -4.60
C LEU A 156 9.96 11.53 -5.76
N VAL A 157 10.11 12.02 -6.99
CA VAL A 157 9.66 11.34 -8.22
C VAL A 157 10.76 10.45 -8.83
N LEU A 158 12.02 10.74 -8.49
CA LEU A 158 13.20 10.06 -9.04
C LEU A 158 13.29 8.60 -8.57
N SER A 159 14.09 7.80 -9.28
CA SER A 159 14.33 6.38 -9.03
C SER A 159 15.82 6.06 -8.88
N GLY A 160 16.13 4.98 -8.16
CA GLY A 160 17.51 4.48 -8.04
C GLY A 160 18.46 5.45 -7.31
N LYS A 161 19.61 5.74 -7.91
CA LYS A 161 20.67 6.57 -7.29
C LYS A 161 20.27 8.04 -7.17
N GLU A 162 19.62 8.60 -8.19
CA GLU A 162 19.13 9.99 -8.18
C GLU A 162 18.14 10.24 -7.05
N ARG A 163 17.32 9.23 -6.74
CA ARG A 163 16.39 9.27 -5.60
C ARG A 163 17.11 9.40 -4.26
N ILE A 164 18.20 8.66 -4.08
CA ILE A 164 18.99 8.69 -2.84
C ILE A 164 19.71 10.04 -2.72
N GLU A 165 20.26 10.56 -3.81
CA GLU A 165 20.89 11.89 -3.84
C GLU A 165 19.89 12.99 -3.49
N SER A 166 18.72 13.01 -4.15
CA SER A 166 17.65 13.94 -3.84
C SER A 166 17.14 13.80 -2.40
N LEU A 167 17.09 12.58 -1.85
CA LEU A 167 16.73 12.36 -0.45
C LEU A 167 17.77 12.95 0.51
N ASN A 168 19.06 12.82 0.21
CA ASN A 168 20.13 13.43 1.02
C ASN A 168 20.11 14.96 0.95
N ASP A 169 19.81 15.54 -0.22
CA ASP A 169 19.65 16.99 -0.34
C ASP A 169 18.43 17.48 0.44
N HIS A 170 17.31 16.73 0.38
CA HIS A 170 16.13 17.00 1.19
C HIS A 170 16.41 16.87 2.70
N ASP A 171 17.21 15.90 3.14
CA ASP A 171 17.64 15.75 4.54
C ASP A 171 18.43 16.98 5.00
N ARG A 172 19.34 17.51 4.18
CA ARG A 172 20.10 18.73 4.49
C ARG A 172 19.22 19.97 4.57
N LEU A 173 18.29 20.13 3.62
CA LEU A 173 17.34 21.24 3.64
C LEU A 173 16.46 21.20 4.88
N LEU A 174 15.94 20.02 5.21
CA LEU A 174 15.12 19.84 6.41
C LEU A 174 15.94 20.07 7.68
N ALA A 175 17.20 19.62 7.73
CA ALA A 175 18.08 19.86 8.87
C ALA A 175 18.28 21.34 9.16
N ALA A 176 18.54 22.15 8.13
CA ALA A 176 18.72 23.59 8.27
C ALA A 176 17.46 24.27 8.81
N GLU A 177 16.29 23.95 8.26
CA GLU A 177 15.02 24.52 8.75
C GLU A 177 14.68 24.06 10.17
N LEU A 178 14.88 22.77 10.49
CA LEU A 178 14.62 22.26 11.83
C LEU A 178 15.58 22.85 12.86
N SER A 179 16.83 23.15 12.51
CA SER A 179 17.74 23.87 13.41
C SER A 179 17.28 25.29 13.71
N SER A 180 16.82 26.02 12.68
CA SER A 180 16.23 27.36 12.86
C SER A 180 14.98 27.32 13.74
N LEU A 181 14.12 26.31 13.55
CA LEU A 181 12.94 26.10 14.37
C LEU A 181 13.28 25.69 15.80
N ALA A 182 14.34 24.92 16.02
CA ALA A 182 14.78 24.52 17.36
C ALA A 182 15.31 25.70 18.18
N ASP A 183 15.94 26.68 17.53
CA ASP A 183 16.39 27.93 18.16
C ASP A 183 15.19 28.80 18.59
N LEU A 184 14.08 28.76 17.83
CA LEU A 184 12.85 29.49 18.12
C LEU A 184 11.95 28.78 19.12
N PHE A 185 11.84 27.45 19.03
CA PHE A 185 10.96 26.61 19.82
C PHE A 185 11.75 25.44 20.42
N PRO A 186 12.35 25.60 21.61
CA PRO A 186 13.13 24.53 22.23
C PRO A 186 12.32 23.26 22.46
N ASN A 187 11.06 23.41 22.87
CA ASN A 187 10.13 22.29 23.08
C ASN A 187 9.22 22.09 21.86
N HIS A 188 9.65 21.24 20.93
CA HIS A 188 8.88 20.97 19.72
C HIS A 188 8.72 19.47 19.44
N LEU A 189 7.65 19.16 18.72
CA LEU A 189 7.30 17.82 18.26
C LEU A 189 7.26 17.82 16.73
N ILE A 190 7.94 16.87 16.10
CA ILE A 190 8.05 16.79 14.64
C ILE A 190 7.28 15.56 14.16
N PHE A 191 6.41 15.75 13.18
CA PHE A 191 5.69 14.72 12.47
C PHE A 191 6.11 14.73 11.00
N LEU A 192 6.89 13.75 10.58
CA LEU A 192 7.23 13.53 9.18
C LEU A 192 6.32 12.47 8.58
N SER A 193 5.67 12.78 7.46
CA SER A 193 4.83 11.81 6.76
C SER A 193 4.99 11.83 5.26
N GLY A 194 4.97 10.65 4.66
CA GLY A 194 4.83 10.48 3.22
C GLY A 194 3.40 10.75 2.73
N SER A 195 3.30 11.17 1.48
CA SER A 195 2.05 11.31 0.73
C SER A 195 2.20 10.82 -0.71
N PRO A 196 1.10 10.48 -1.41
CA PRO A 196 1.16 10.13 -2.84
C PRO A 196 1.83 11.25 -3.64
N SER A 197 2.74 10.89 -4.55
CA SER A 197 3.26 11.86 -5.51
C SER A 197 2.15 12.22 -6.51
N PRO A 198 2.04 13.47 -6.96
CA PRO A 198 1.04 13.88 -7.94
C PRO A 198 1.10 13.08 -9.26
N MET A 199 2.26 12.49 -9.59
CA MET A 199 2.40 11.63 -10.77
C MET A 199 1.86 10.21 -10.55
N THR A 200 1.88 9.70 -9.32
CA THR A 200 1.35 8.37 -8.96
C THR A 200 -0.17 8.32 -9.11
N LYS A 201 -0.88 9.44 -8.95
CA LYS A 201 -2.33 9.53 -9.17
C LYS A 201 -2.75 9.22 -10.63
N ARG A 202 -1.82 9.29 -11.59
CA ARG A 202 -2.08 8.88 -12.99
C ARG A 202 -1.79 7.40 -13.26
N GLN A 203 -1.09 6.72 -12.35
CA GLN A 203 -0.71 5.31 -12.45
C GLN A 203 -1.42 4.42 -11.42
N GLU A 204 -2.11 5.02 -10.45
CA GLU A 204 -3.07 4.32 -9.61
C GLU A 204 -4.19 3.84 -10.54
N ASP A 205 -4.23 2.53 -10.78
CA ASP A 205 -5.33 1.90 -11.51
C ASP A 205 -6.62 2.32 -10.81
N ASP A 206 -7.56 2.87 -11.58
CA ASP A 206 -8.95 3.16 -11.22
C ASP A 206 -9.70 1.82 -11.03
N HIS A 207 -9.14 0.95 -10.19
CA HIS A 207 -9.82 -0.19 -9.65
C HIS A 207 -10.63 0.34 -8.48
N PRO A 208 -11.97 0.41 -8.60
CA PRO A 208 -12.80 0.70 -7.45
C PRO A 208 -12.37 -0.26 -6.35
N ALA A 209 -12.19 0.27 -5.14
CA ALA A 209 -12.03 -0.51 -3.93
C ALA A 209 -12.93 -1.73 -4.03
N ARG A 210 -12.34 -2.93 -3.95
CA ARG A 210 -13.04 -4.21 -4.13
C ARG A 210 -14.42 -4.11 -3.46
N PRO A 211 -15.53 -4.32 -4.19
CA PRO A 211 -16.83 -4.30 -3.54
C PRO A 211 -16.83 -5.40 -2.49
N ILE A 212 -16.97 -5.01 -1.22
CA ILE A 212 -17.30 -5.93 -0.15
C ILE A 212 -18.66 -6.49 -0.56
N LEU A 213 -18.69 -7.78 -0.90
CA LEU A 213 -19.92 -8.49 -1.24
C LEU A 213 -20.68 -8.69 0.08
N ASP A 214 -21.37 -7.64 0.54
CA ASP A 214 -22.20 -7.68 1.74
C ASP A 214 -23.48 -8.44 1.38
N LEU A 215 -23.54 -9.72 1.75
CA LEU A 215 -24.64 -10.64 1.48
C LEU A 215 -25.77 -10.52 2.53
N ALA A 216 -25.92 -9.36 3.17
CA ALA A 216 -26.95 -9.09 4.16
C ALA A 216 -27.88 -7.97 3.67
N GLY A 217 -29.14 -8.35 3.41
CA GLY A 217 -30.15 -7.50 2.81
C GLY A 217 -30.59 -6.29 3.63
N GLY A 218 -31.15 -5.30 2.94
CA GLY A 218 -31.85 -4.18 3.57
C GLY A 218 -32.09 -2.98 2.66
N ASN A 219 -33.17 -3.05 1.86
CA ASN A 219 -34.09 -1.97 1.46
C ASN A 219 -33.67 -0.47 1.57
N LEU A 220 -33.79 0.22 0.41
CA LEU A 220 -34.09 1.67 0.14
C LEU A 220 -32.88 2.62 -0.16
N PRO A 221 -33.12 3.79 -0.78
CA PRO A 221 -33.51 4.00 -2.17
C PRO A 221 -32.44 4.76 -2.97
N PHE A 222 -32.38 4.46 -4.27
CA PHE A 222 -31.46 5.00 -5.26
C PHE A 222 -31.70 6.50 -5.53
N ASN A 223 -30.69 7.34 -5.26
CA ASN A 223 -30.61 8.68 -5.85
C ASN A 223 -29.15 9.01 -6.17
N THR A 224 -28.64 8.41 -7.25
CA THR A 224 -27.34 8.78 -7.84
C THR A 224 -27.56 9.76 -8.98
N TYR A 225 -27.05 10.97 -8.80
CA TYR A 225 -26.80 11.92 -9.88
C TYR A 225 -25.80 11.29 -10.87
N ALA A 226 -26.29 10.90 -12.04
CA ALA A 226 -25.48 10.42 -13.14
C ALA A 226 -24.94 11.61 -13.95
N ASN A 227 -23.69 12.02 -13.69
CA ASN A 227 -22.89 12.76 -14.66
C ASN A 227 -21.97 11.76 -15.38
N SER A 228 -22.52 11.12 -16.40
CA SER A 228 -21.80 10.28 -17.35
C SER A 228 -21.07 11.16 -18.38
N THR A 229 -19.81 11.49 -18.13
CA THR A 229 -18.90 11.85 -19.23
C THR A 229 -18.31 10.57 -19.81
N LEU A 230 -18.73 10.27 -21.04
CA LEU A 230 -18.29 9.12 -21.84
C LEU A 230 -16.75 9.04 -21.93
N PRO A 231 -16.11 7.88 -21.63
CA PRO A 231 -14.71 7.69 -21.95
C PRO A 231 -14.55 7.46 -23.46
N VAL A 232 -13.83 8.38 -24.11
CA VAL A 232 -13.37 8.26 -25.49
C VAL A 232 -12.27 7.18 -25.55
N GLY A 233 -12.55 6.06 -26.20
CA GLY A 233 -11.62 4.95 -26.39
C GLY A 233 -12.22 3.86 -27.29
N GLY A 234 -11.36 3.19 -28.06
CA GLY A 234 -11.74 2.23 -29.10
C GLY A 234 -12.62 1.07 -28.61
N ILE A 235 -13.38 0.48 -29.53
CA ILE A 235 -14.39 -0.57 -29.31
C ILE A 235 -13.90 -1.77 -28.49
N LEU A 236 -12.59 -2.03 -28.46
CA LEU A 236 -11.98 -3.11 -27.68
C LEU A 236 -11.80 -2.80 -26.18
N LYS A 237 -11.97 -1.55 -25.72
CA LYS A 237 -12.04 -1.22 -24.28
C LYS A 237 -13.42 -1.41 -23.68
N LYS A 238 -14.48 -1.41 -24.51
CA LYS A 238 -15.87 -1.53 -24.05
C LYS A 238 -16.31 -2.98 -23.86
N TYR A 239 -15.63 -3.92 -24.51
CA TYR A 239 -15.85 -5.34 -24.31
C TYR A 239 -14.58 -5.96 -23.73
N GLN A 240 -14.63 -6.27 -22.45
CA GLN A 240 -13.63 -7.02 -21.70
C GLN A 240 -13.62 -8.51 -22.13
N LEU A 241 -13.66 -8.76 -23.43
CA LEU A 241 -13.78 -10.09 -24.05
C LEU A 241 -12.52 -10.94 -23.80
N LEU A 242 -11.40 -10.29 -23.48
CA LEU A 242 -10.13 -10.91 -23.08
C LEU A 242 -9.75 -10.49 -21.65
N THR A 243 -10.62 -10.75 -20.67
CA THR A 243 -10.19 -10.71 -19.27
C THR A 243 -9.00 -11.64 -19.05
N PRO A 244 -7.94 -11.23 -18.33
CA PRO A 244 -6.78 -12.07 -18.04
C PRO A 244 -7.16 -13.45 -17.47
N ALA A 245 -8.24 -13.53 -16.70
CA ALA A 245 -8.81 -14.78 -16.17
C ALA A 245 -9.35 -15.72 -17.25
N LEU A 246 -9.95 -15.18 -18.32
CA LEU A 246 -10.45 -15.96 -19.44
C LEU A 246 -9.28 -16.54 -20.25
N ILE A 247 -8.28 -15.71 -20.54
CA ILE A 247 -7.05 -16.15 -21.24
C ILE A 247 -6.33 -17.23 -20.45
N SER A 248 -6.18 -17.06 -19.13
CA SER A 248 -5.53 -18.06 -18.28
C SER A 248 -6.34 -19.36 -18.20
N SER A 249 -7.67 -19.28 -18.08
CA SER A 249 -8.55 -20.46 -18.09
C SER A 249 -8.47 -21.23 -19.42
N LEU A 250 -8.42 -20.51 -20.55
CA LEU A 250 -8.32 -21.10 -21.88
C LEU A 250 -6.97 -21.77 -22.10
N LEU A 251 -5.88 -21.15 -21.62
CA LEU A 251 -4.53 -21.71 -21.70
C LEU A 251 -4.44 -22.99 -20.84
N VAL A 252 -4.93 -22.97 -19.60
CA VAL A 252 -4.96 -24.16 -18.74
C VAL A 252 -5.80 -25.28 -19.37
N SER A 253 -6.98 -24.95 -19.91
CA SER A 253 -7.85 -25.93 -20.56
C SER A 253 -7.18 -26.59 -21.77
N ILE A 254 -6.54 -25.80 -22.65
CA ILE A 254 -5.93 -26.33 -23.87
C ILE A 254 -4.63 -27.09 -23.58
N PHE A 255 -3.76 -26.54 -22.73
CA PHE A 255 -2.41 -27.09 -22.53
C PHE A 255 -2.30 -28.12 -21.40
N VAL A 256 -3.29 -28.19 -20.49
CA VAL A 256 -3.26 -29.15 -19.38
C VAL A 256 -4.40 -30.16 -19.48
N LEU A 257 -5.65 -29.69 -19.58
CA LEU A 257 -6.82 -30.57 -19.54
C LEU A 257 -6.93 -31.43 -20.81
N LEU A 258 -6.79 -30.81 -21.99
CA LEU A 258 -6.91 -31.47 -23.28
C LEU A 258 -5.90 -32.62 -23.49
N PRO A 259 -4.59 -32.46 -23.23
CA PRO A 259 -3.64 -33.57 -23.36
C PRO A 259 -3.88 -34.68 -22.34
N LEU A 260 -4.33 -34.35 -21.12
CA LEU A 260 -4.67 -35.36 -20.10
C LEU A 260 -5.85 -36.23 -20.55
N ILE A 261 -6.89 -35.61 -21.11
CA ILE A 261 -8.02 -36.31 -21.71
C ILE A 261 -7.56 -37.17 -22.90
N PHE A 262 -6.71 -36.63 -23.77
CA PHE A 262 -6.21 -37.35 -24.94
C PHE A 262 -5.43 -38.62 -24.56
N VAL A 263 -4.59 -38.54 -23.53
CA VAL A 263 -3.89 -39.71 -22.98
C VAL A 263 -4.89 -40.73 -22.41
N GLY A 264 -5.90 -40.27 -21.67
CA GLY A 264 -6.95 -41.14 -21.12
C GLY A 264 -7.73 -41.89 -22.20
N VAL A 265 -8.13 -41.21 -23.27
CA VAL A 265 -8.82 -41.84 -24.41
C VAL A 265 -7.93 -42.85 -25.13
N LYS A 266 -6.64 -42.53 -25.32
CA LYS A 266 -5.68 -43.46 -25.91
C LYS A 266 -5.49 -44.72 -25.05
N ALA A 267 -5.46 -44.58 -23.73
CA ALA A 267 -5.38 -45.70 -22.81
C ALA A 267 -6.63 -46.60 -22.87
N LEU A 268 -7.82 -46.01 -22.89
CA LEU A 268 -9.08 -46.77 -23.00
C LEU A 268 -9.22 -47.48 -24.35
N SER A 269 -8.82 -46.82 -25.45
CA SER A 269 -8.83 -47.42 -26.78
C SER A 269 -7.80 -48.56 -26.94
N SER A 270 -6.82 -48.66 -26.05
CA SER A 270 -5.80 -49.72 -26.06
C SER A 270 -6.30 -51.04 -25.47
N ILE A 271 -7.47 -51.06 -24.83
CA ILE A 271 -8.03 -52.27 -24.25
C ILE A 271 -8.69 -53.06 -25.39
N GLN A 272 -7.91 -53.92 -26.03
CA GLN A 272 -8.44 -54.96 -26.90
C GLN A 272 -8.92 -56.13 -26.04
N SER A 273 -10.21 -56.46 -26.10
CA SER A 273 -10.71 -57.69 -25.50
C SER A 273 -10.26 -58.88 -26.34
N PRO A 274 -9.53 -59.85 -25.78
CA PRO A 274 -9.18 -61.05 -26.53
C PRO A 274 -10.45 -61.88 -26.75
N ILE A 275 -10.94 -61.91 -27.99
CA ILE A 275 -11.95 -62.89 -28.43
C ILE A 275 -11.25 -64.25 -28.48
N ARG A 276 -11.30 -64.98 -27.37
CA ARG A 276 -11.19 -66.44 -27.36
C ARG A 276 -12.53 -67.00 -26.92
N LEU A 277 -13.45 -67.03 -27.88
CA LEU A 277 -14.55 -67.98 -27.85
C LEU A 277 -13.93 -69.32 -28.24
N ASP A 278 -13.65 -70.13 -27.22
CA ASP A 278 -13.31 -71.54 -27.37
C ASP A 278 -14.42 -72.23 -28.18
N THR A 279 -14.17 -72.48 -29.47
CA THR A 279 -14.98 -73.41 -30.24
C THR A 279 -14.64 -74.81 -29.75
N THR A 280 -15.47 -75.30 -28.84
CA THR A 280 -15.51 -76.68 -28.34
C THR A 280 -15.40 -77.69 -29.50
N LYS A 281 -14.22 -78.32 -29.58
CA LYS A 281 -13.96 -79.73 -29.89
C LYS A 281 -15.15 -80.48 -30.52
N GLY A 282 -15.11 -80.66 -31.85
CA GLY A 282 -16.05 -81.49 -32.58
C GLY A 282 -16.01 -82.95 -32.11
N VAL A 283 -17.18 -83.45 -31.72
CA VAL A 283 -17.43 -84.84 -31.33
C VAL A 283 -17.19 -85.77 -32.52
N SER A 284 -16.28 -86.72 -32.34
CA SER A 284 -16.09 -87.91 -33.16
C SER A 284 -17.39 -88.72 -33.23
N GLN A 285 -18.04 -88.76 -34.40
CA GLN A 285 -19.05 -89.77 -34.70
C GLN A 285 -18.40 -90.99 -35.35
N ASP A 286 -18.13 -91.97 -34.49
CA ASP A 286 -18.07 -93.39 -34.83
C ASP A 286 -19.46 -93.89 -35.23
N ARG A 287 -19.55 -94.55 -36.40
CA ARG A 287 -20.44 -95.67 -36.79
C ARG A 287 -20.99 -95.52 -38.22
N LYS A 288 -20.52 -96.39 -39.12
CA LYS A 288 -21.28 -97.57 -39.62
C LYS A 288 -20.47 -98.31 -40.69
N ASN A 289 -19.88 -99.44 -40.30
CA ASN A 289 -19.72 -100.60 -41.17
C ASN A 289 -21.00 -101.45 -41.04
N GLN A 290 -21.78 -101.55 -42.11
CA GLN A 290 -22.49 -102.74 -42.58
C GLN A 290 -23.31 -102.38 -43.82
#